data_AF-A0A4Z1BEZ8-F1
#
_entry.id   AF-A0A4Z1BEZ8-F1
#
_cell.length_a   1.000
_cell.length_b   1.000
_cell.length_c   1.000
_cell.angle_alpha   90.00
_cell.angle_beta   90.00
_cell.angle_gamma   90.00
#
_symmetry.space_group_name_H-M   'P 1'
#
loop_
_entity.id
_entity.type
_entity.pdbx_description
1 polymer ?
#
loop_
_entity_poly.entity_id
_entity_poly.type
_entity_poly.pdbx_seq_one_letter_code
_entity_poly.pdbx_strand_id
1 'polypeptide(L)'
;MIPDSLKQRYQSQVRPQFDRASGEFRKVLRDLGVSMDEERSLKEVVSQIRAKNPSFRELSLNLDMATYDLRKKLWWDANMLTAYAYDRAGKTFETEVAPRFNSARARAESEARRLFVQLREITGRKPAESDTTNDQ
;
A
#
# COMPACT_ATOMS: atom_id res chain seq x y z
N MET A 1 -2.18 -26.39 13.58
CA MET A 1 -0.82 -26.58 13.07
C MET A 1 -0.55 -25.42 12.11
N ILE A 2 0.32 -24.47 12.47
CA ILE A 2 0.60 -23.29 11.63
C ILE A 2 1.41 -23.77 10.41
N PRO A 3 1.05 -23.40 9.18
CA PRO A 3 1.79 -23.82 7.98
C PRO A 3 3.26 -23.38 8.06
N ASP A 4 4.20 -24.25 7.69
CA ASP A 4 5.64 -23.97 7.77
C ASP A 4 6.05 -22.73 6.93
N SER A 5 5.33 -22.45 5.85
CA SER A 5 5.49 -21.24 5.03
C SER A 5 5.11 -19.95 5.77
N LEU A 6 4.08 -20.00 6.63
CA LEU A 6 3.68 -18.90 7.50
C LEU A 6 4.69 -18.69 8.63
N LYS A 7 5.21 -19.79 9.20
CA LYS A 7 6.26 -19.75 10.23
C LYS A 7 7.57 -19.15 9.69
N GLN A 8 7.98 -19.53 8.48
CA GLN A 8 9.15 -18.94 7.81
C GLN A 8 8.95 -17.45 7.49
N ARG A 9 7.78 -17.05 6.97
CA ARG A 9 7.48 -15.63 6.74
C ARG A 9 7.46 -14.82 8.02
N TYR A 10 6.88 -15.36 9.09
CA TYR A 10 6.87 -14.72 10.40
C TYR A 10 8.31 -14.56 10.96
N GLN A 11 9.13 -15.61 10.90
CA GLN A 11 10.52 -15.54 11.38
C GLN A 11 11.41 -14.62 10.56
N SER A 12 11.21 -14.55 9.23
CA SER A 12 12.06 -13.75 8.35
C SER A 12 11.63 -12.28 8.24
N GLN A 13 10.34 -11.97 8.39
CA GLN A 13 9.83 -10.62 8.17
C GLN A 13 9.34 -9.95 9.45
N VAL A 14 8.68 -10.68 10.35
CA VAL A 14 8.05 -10.11 11.55
C VAL A 14 9.02 -10.05 12.72
N ARG A 15 9.76 -11.14 12.97
CA ARG A 15 10.70 -11.23 14.09
C ARG A 15 11.76 -10.12 14.09
N PRO A 16 12.42 -9.79 12.96
CA PRO A 16 13.40 -8.70 12.95
C PRO A 16 12.80 -7.32 13.22
N GLN A 17 11.55 -7.09 12.80
CA GLN A 17 10.86 -5.83 13.09
C GLN A 17 10.47 -5.75 14.57
N PHE A 18 10.01 -6.85 15.15
CA PHE A 18 9.70 -6.95 16.57
C PHE A 18 10.94 -6.77 17.44
N ASP A 19 12.07 -7.36 17.05
CA ASP A 19 13.35 -7.23 17.76
C ASP A 19 13.85 -5.77 17.73
N ARG A 20 13.74 -5.09 16.58
CA ARG A 20 14.04 -3.65 16.48
C ARG A 20 13.12 -2.80 17.34
N ALA A 21 11.81 -3.04 17.28
CA ALA A 21 10.83 -2.31 18.09
C ALA A 21 11.10 -2.49 19.59
N SER A 22 11.45 -3.71 20.01
CA SER A 22 11.85 -4.02 21.38
C SER A 22 13.12 -3.29 21.80
N GLY A 23 14.10 -3.17 20.89
CA GLY A 23 15.33 -2.40 21.12
C GLY A 23 15.08 -0.90 21.30
N GLU A 24 14.29 -0.29 20.41
CA GLU A 24 13.91 1.13 20.50
C GLU A 24 13.07 1.40 21.75
N PHE A 25 12.16 0.50 22.12
CA PHE A 25 11.38 0.60 23.36
C PHE A 25 12.29 0.55 24.60
N ARG A 26 13.28 -0.35 24.64
CA ARG A 26 14.28 -0.39 25.72
C ARG A 26 15.11 0.89 25.79
N LYS A 27 15.41 1.51 24.64
CA LYS A 27 16.09 2.81 24.59
C LYS A 27 15.24 3.91 25.20
N VAL A 28 13.97 4.02 24.79
CA VAL A 28 13.02 5.00 25.35
C VAL A 28 12.91 4.86 26.87
N LEU A 29 12.77 3.63 27.37
CA LEU A 29 12.70 3.40 28.81
C LEU A 29 14.00 3.76 29.55
N ARG A 30 15.16 3.53 28.93
CA ARG A 30 16.46 3.96 29.48
C ARG A 30 16.55 5.47 29.56
N ASP A 31 16.11 6.17 28.51
CA ASP A 31 16.09 7.63 28.44
C ASP A 31 15.11 8.23 29.46
N LEU A 32 14.03 7.51 29.81
CA LEU A 32 13.12 7.84 30.91
C LEU A 32 13.69 7.54 32.32
N GLY A 33 14.90 6.98 32.40
CA GLY A 33 15.63 6.72 33.64
C GLY A 33 15.46 5.32 34.23
N VAL A 34 15.00 4.34 33.45
CA VAL A 34 14.85 2.94 33.89
C VAL A 34 16.14 2.16 33.68
N SER A 35 16.63 1.49 34.75
CA SER A 35 17.76 0.56 34.66
C SER A 35 17.31 -0.81 34.14
N MET A 36 17.90 -1.24 33.01
CA MET A 36 17.52 -2.44 32.25
C MET A 36 18.39 -3.67 32.54
N ASP A 37 19.14 -3.66 33.64
CA ASP A 37 20.16 -4.67 33.92
C ASP A 37 19.57 -6.03 34.39
N GLU A 38 18.30 -6.05 34.80
CA GLU A 38 17.59 -7.24 35.30
C GLU A 38 16.15 -7.32 34.77
N GLU A 39 15.56 -8.51 34.76
CA GLU A 39 14.13 -8.70 34.49
C GLU A 39 13.31 -8.08 35.64
N ARG A 40 12.73 -6.91 35.37
CA ARG A 40 11.94 -6.17 36.36
C ARG A 40 10.45 -6.31 36.13
N SER A 41 9.70 -6.30 37.22
CA SER A 41 8.24 -6.21 37.16
C SER A 41 7.80 -4.86 36.57
N LEU A 42 6.66 -4.83 35.87
CA LEU A 42 6.12 -3.58 35.32
C LEU A 42 5.90 -2.51 36.39
N LYS A 43 5.58 -2.93 37.62
CA LYS A 43 5.39 -2.03 38.76
C LYS A 43 6.70 -1.32 39.15
N GLU A 44 7.82 -2.03 39.13
CA GLU A 44 9.15 -1.44 39.39
C GLU A 44 9.58 -0.49 38.28
N VAL A 45 9.29 -0.83 37.03
CA VAL A 45 9.56 0.06 35.89
C VAL A 45 8.80 1.38 36.05
N VAL A 46 7.49 1.31 36.33
CA VAL A 46 6.66 2.52 36.54
C VAL A 46 7.13 3.31 37.77
N SER A 47 7.52 2.62 38.84
CA SER A 47 8.09 3.23 40.05
C SER A 47 9.36 4.03 39.72
N GLN A 48 10.30 3.46 38.97
CA GLN A 48 11.53 4.15 38.56
C GLN A 48 11.25 5.34 37.66
N ILE A 49 10.36 5.19 36.68
CA ILE A 49 9.94 6.30 35.81
C ILE A 49 9.41 7.46 36.67
N ARG A 50 8.52 7.19 37.62
CA ARG A 50 7.98 8.22 38.51
C ARG A 50 9.05 8.81 39.44
N ALA A 51 9.95 7.98 39.96
CA ALA A 51 11.03 8.43 40.84
C ALA A 51 12.03 9.36 40.11
N LYS A 52 12.28 9.10 38.82
CA LYS A 52 13.16 9.92 37.97
C LYS A 52 12.45 11.13 37.35
N ASN A 53 11.12 11.10 37.28
CA ASN A 53 10.27 12.16 36.73
C ASN A 53 9.22 12.56 37.78
N PRO A 54 9.60 13.36 38.80
CA PRO A 54 8.74 13.67 39.93
C PRO A 54 7.52 14.52 39.54
N SER A 55 7.61 15.30 38.45
CA SER A 55 6.49 16.05 37.91
C SER A 55 5.99 15.49 36.57
N PHE A 56 4.68 15.67 36.30
CA PHE A 56 4.09 15.32 35.00
C PHE A 56 4.73 16.10 33.85
N ARG A 57 5.14 17.35 34.09
CA ARG A 57 5.80 18.19 33.09
C ARG A 57 7.15 17.59 32.68
N GLU A 58 7.99 17.18 33.64
CA GLU A 58 9.27 16.53 33.33
C GLU A 58 9.08 15.19 32.63
N LEU A 59 8.10 14.38 33.07
CA LEU A 59 7.76 13.15 32.39
C LEU A 59 7.39 13.41 30.91
N SER A 60 6.56 14.43 30.65
CA SER A 60 6.16 14.76 29.28
C SER A 60 7.33 15.24 28.42
N LEU A 61 8.23 16.05 28.98
CA LEU A 61 9.42 16.55 28.28
C LEU A 61 10.41 15.42 27.97
N ASN A 62 10.68 14.56 28.95
CA ASN A 62 11.60 13.44 28.79
C ASN A 62 11.02 12.38 27.86
N LEU A 63 9.71 12.15 27.89
CA LEU A 63 9.04 11.26 26.93
C LEU A 63 9.10 11.83 25.51
N ASP A 64 8.86 13.13 25.33
CA ASP A 64 8.96 13.78 24.02
C ASP A 64 10.40 13.68 23.48
N MET A 65 11.41 13.97 24.30
CA MET A 65 12.81 13.79 23.91
C MET A 65 13.15 12.33 23.56
N ALA A 66 12.76 11.38 24.40
CA ALA A 66 13.02 9.95 24.18
C ALA A 66 12.33 9.40 22.92
N THR A 67 11.16 9.94 22.58
CA THR A 67 10.38 9.51 21.40
C THR A 67 10.61 10.35 20.15
N TYR A 68 11.34 11.47 20.24
CA TYR A 68 11.55 12.41 19.13
C TYR A 68 12.19 11.76 17.90
N ASP A 69 13.30 11.05 18.10
CA ASP A 69 14.00 10.34 17.02
C ASP A 69 13.15 9.21 16.46
N LEU A 70 12.45 8.47 17.34
CA LEU A 70 11.57 7.38 16.94
C LEU A 70 10.43 7.89 16.07
N ARG A 71 9.79 9.00 16.46
CA ARG A 71 8.72 9.65 15.69
C ARG A 71 9.20 10.05 14.30
N LYS A 72 10.39 10.64 14.19
CA LYS A 72 10.98 11.02 12.89
C LYS A 72 11.23 9.80 12.00
N LYS A 73 11.84 8.74 12.56
CA LYS A 73 12.07 7.49 11.83
C LYS A 73 10.75 6.87 11.34
N LEU A 74 9.76 6.75 12.23
CA LEU A 74 8.45 6.20 11.89
C LEU A 74 7.74 7.02 10.80
N TRP A 75 7.83 8.35 10.86
CA TRP A 75 7.26 9.21 9.84
C TRP A 75 7.95 9.01 8.48
N TRP A 76 9.28 8.93 8.46
CA TRP A 76 10.03 8.63 7.24
C TRP A 76 9.67 7.26 6.65
N ASP A 77 9.66 6.21 7.48
CA ASP A 77 9.34 4.85 7.06
C ASP A 77 7.91 4.75 6.51
N ALA A 78 6.95 5.45 7.12
CA ALA A 78 5.58 5.52 6.62
C ALA A 78 5.48 6.22 5.26
N ASN A 79 6.23 7.32 5.06
CA ASN A 79 6.28 8.00 3.77
C ASN A 79 6.90 7.11 2.70
N MET A 80 8.00 6.44 3.01
CA MET A 80 8.66 5.51 2.08
C MET A 80 7.76 4.33 1.74
N LEU A 81 7.08 3.74 2.71
CA LEU A 81 6.11 2.67 2.48
C LEU A 81 4.97 3.14 1.56
N THR A 82 4.45 4.34 1.80
CA THR A 82 3.38 4.92 0.99
C THR A 82 3.86 5.16 -0.44
N ALA A 83 5.05 5.74 -0.62
CA ALA A 83 5.64 5.96 -1.93
C ALA A 83 5.88 4.63 -2.67
N TYR A 84 6.40 3.61 -1.97
CA TYR A 84 6.59 2.28 -2.53
C TYR A 84 5.27 1.61 -2.93
N ALA A 85 4.23 1.73 -2.09
CA ALA A 85 2.91 1.20 -2.39
C ALA A 85 2.30 1.89 -3.62
N TYR A 86 2.47 3.21 -3.72
CA TYR A 86 2.02 3.99 -4.87
C TYR A 86 2.76 3.62 -6.15
N ASP A 87 4.10 3.55 -6.12
CA ASP A 87 4.92 3.11 -7.27
C ASP A 87 4.53 1.70 -7.74
N ARG A 88 4.30 0.79 -6.80
CA ARG A 88 3.88 -0.58 -7.14
C ARG A 88 2.46 -0.62 -7.70
N ALA A 89 1.54 0.21 -7.22
CA ALA A 89 0.21 0.34 -7.79
C ALA A 89 0.24 0.92 -9.22
N GLY A 90 1.07 1.95 -9.46
CA GLY A 90 1.30 2.51 -10.79
C GLY A 90 1.85 1.49 -11.77
N LYS A 91 2.89 0.75 -11.35
CA LYS A 91 3.46 -0.35 -12.14
C LYS A 91 2.42 -1.42 -12.45
N THR A 92 1.64 -1.89 -11.47
CA THR A 92 0.58 -2.88 -11.71
C THR A 92 -0.48 -2.35 -12.68
N PHE A 93 -0.85 -1.07 -12.57
CA PHE A 93 -1.79 -0.44 -13.50
C PHE A 93 -1.24 -0.42 -14.94
N GLU A 94 0.02 -0.02 -15.13
CA GLU A 94 0.68 -0.03 -16.44
C GLU A 94 0.83 -1.44 -17.00
N THR A 95 1.17 -2.42 -16.17
CA THR A 95 1.45 -3.78 -16.64
C THR A 95 0.19 -4.61 -16.87
N GLU A 96 -0.88 -4.38 -16.10
CA GLU A 96 -2.07 -5.25 -16.13
C GLU A 96 -3.31 -4.56 -16.72
N VAL A 97 -3.53 -3.28 -16.44
CA VAL A 97 -4.77 -2.59 -16.80
C VAL A 97 -4.65 -1.92 -18.16
N ALA A 98 -3.57 -1.17 -18.39
CA ALA A 98 -3.32 -0.51 -19.67
C ALA A 98 -3.38 -1.46 -20.89
N PRO A 99 -2.74 -2.65 -20.90
CA PRO A 99 -2.82 -3.56 -22.05
C PRO A 99 -4.22 -4.17 -22.22
N ARG A 100 -4.96 -4.40 -21.14
CA ARG A 100 -6.36 -4.88 -21.21
C ARG A 100 -7.29 -3.83 -21.81
N PHE A 101 -7.10 -2.56 -21.45
CA PHE A 101 -7.87 -1.47 -22.02
C PHE A 101 -7.55 -1.26 -23.51
N ASN A 102 -6.27 -1.28 -23.88
CA ASN A 102 -5.85 -1.13 -25.27
C ASN A 102 -6.35 -2.29 -26.16
N SER A 103 -6.31 -3.53 -25.65
CA SER A 103 -6.86 -4.69 -26.36
C SER A 103 -8.39 -4.65 -26.48
N ALA A 104 -9.10 -4.16 -25.46
CA ALA A 104 -10.55 -3.95 -25.53
C ALA A 104 -10.92 -2.89 -26.58
N ARG A 105 -10.20 -1.77 -26.63
CA ARG A 105 -10.39 -0.72 -27.65
C ARG A 105 -10.12 -1.25 -29.07
N ALA A 106 -9.04 -1.99 -29.26
CA ALA A 106 -8.71 -2.59 -30.55
C ALA A 106 -9.79 -3.57 -31.04
N ARG A 107 -10.37 -4.36 -30.13
CA ARG A 107 -11.50 -5.25 -30.45
C ARG A 107 -12.74 -4.47 -30.86
N ALA A 108 -13.12 -3.44 -30.11
CA ALA A 108 -14.26 -2.58 -30.45
C ALA A 108 -14.09 -1.90 -31.81
N GLU A 109 -12.89 -1.37 -32.12
CA GLU A 109 -12.60 -0.78 -33.44
C GLU A 109 -12.68 -1.83 -34.56
N SER A 110 -12.23 -3.06 -34.33
CA SER A 110 -12.32 -4.13 -35.31
C SER A 110 -13.76 -4.59 -35.58
N GLU A 111 -14.59 -4.66 -34.55
CA GLU A 111 -16.02 -4.98 -34.66
C GLU A 111 -16.79 -3.85 -35.35
N ALA A 112 -16.52 -2.60 -34.99
CA ALA A 112 -17.09 -1.43 -35.66
C ALA A 112 -16.75 -1.39 -37.15
N ARG A 113 -15.50 -1.69 -37.53
CA ARG A 113 -15.10 -1.80 -38.94
C ARG A 113 -15.81 -2.93 -39.66
N ARG A 114 -15.98 -4.10 -39.03
CA ARG A 114 -16.72 -5.23 -39.60
C ARG A 114 -18.19 -4.87 -39.84
N LEU A 115 -18.82 -4.23 -38.87
CA LEU A 115 -20.20 -3.74 -39.00
C LEU A 115 -20.32 -2.70 -40.11
N PHE A 116 -19.37 -1.78 -40.23
CA PHE A 116 -19.34 -0.79 -41.32
C PHE A 116 -19.19 -1.44 -42.70
N VAL A 117 -18.34 -2.45 -42.83
CA VAL A 117 -18.16 -3.20 -44.08
C VAL A 117 -19.44 -3.96 -44.44
N GLN A 118 -20.05 -4.65 -43.48
CA GLN A 118 -21.32 -5.35 -43.69
C GLN A 118 -22.45 -4.39 -44.09
N LEU A 119 -22.56 -3.24 -43.43
CA LEU A 119 -23.53 -2.21 -43.78
C LEU A 119 -23.28 -1.66 -45.18
N ARG A 120 -22.02 -1.43 -45.57
CA ARG A 120 -21.66 -0.95 -46.91
C ARG A 120 -21.95 -1.99 -47.98
N GLU A 121 -21.71 -3.27 -47.71
CA GLU A 121 -22.07 -4.36 -48.62
C GLU A 121 -23.59 -4.47 -48.78
N ILE A 122 -24.37 -4.40 -47.70
CA ILE A 122 -25.84 -4.41 -47.77
C ILE A 122 -26.37 -3.19 -48.55
N THR A 123 -25.78 -2.01 -48.32
CA THR A 123 -26.18 -0.77 -49.00
C THR A 123 -25.74 -0.76 -50.46
N GLY A 124 -24.58 -1.36 -50.78
CA GLY A 124 -24.08 -1.54 -52.14
C GLY A 124 -24.75 -2.69 -52.91
N ARG A 125 -25.42 -3.60 -52.22
CA ARG A 125 -26.23 -4.68 -52.81
C ARG A 125 -27.70 -4.32 -52.99
N LYS A 126 -28.12 -3.09 -52.64
CA LYS A 126 -29.41 -2.55 -53.10
C LYS A 126 -29.25 -2.18 -54.58
N PRO A 127 -29.86 -2.94 -55.52
CA PRO A 127 -29.93 -2.50 -56.91
C PRO A 127 -30.79 -1.24 -56.98
N ALA A 128 -30.47 -0.40 -57.96
CA ALA A 128 -31.36 0.65 -58.42
C ALA A 128 -32.67 0.02 -58.90
N GLU A 129 -33.69 0.00 -58.04
CA GLU A 129 -35.09 -0.14 -58.46
C GLU A 129 -35.88 0.98 -57.81
N SER A 130 -35.88 2.12 -58.51
CA SER A 130 -37.01 3.04 -58.52
C SER A 130 -37.03 3.77 -59.86
N ASP A 131 -38.06 3.43 -60.63
CA ASP A 131 -38.80 4.26 -61.59
C ASP A 131 -38.20 4.61 -62.96
N THR A 132 -38.78 3.98 -63.98
CA THR A 132 -39.41 4.68 -65.12
C THR A 132 -40.69 3.91 -65.51
N THR A 133 -41.87 4.37 -65.07
CA THR A 133 -42.82 5.21 -65.84
C THR A 133 -43.45 4.50 -67.04
N ASN A 134 -44.72 4.11 -66.87
CA ASN A 134 -45.86 4.29 -67.78
C ASN A 134 -45.57 4.46 -69.29
N ASP A 135 -45.98 3.50 -70.12
CA ASP A 135 -46.62 3.80 -71.42
C ASP A 135 -47.41 2.59 -71.96
N GLN A 136 -48.69 2.86 -72.24
CA GLN A 136 -49.69 2.16 -73.08
C GLN A 136 -50.27 0.80 -72.66
#